data_AF-A0A9P7DU68-F1
#
_entry.id   AF-A0A9P7DU68-F1
#
_cell.length_a   1.000
_cell.length_b   1.000
_cell.length_c   1.000
_cell.angle_alpha   90.00
_cell.angle_beta   90.00
_cell.angle_gamma   90.00
#
_symmetry.space_group_name_H-M   'P 1'
#
loop_
_entity.id
_entity.type
_entity.pdbx_description
1 polymer ?
#
loop_
_entity_poly.entity_id
_entity_poly.type
_entity_poly.pdbx_seq_one_letter_code
_entity_poly.pdbx_strand_id
1 'polypeptide(L)'
;MNFTNINDPAGIKALLEQLRSSQAWQESIGGGADPNGVAKNPPPTSIVPPLTQPPATTSDASKPSSSVADLLSQLNSSKHKIVSRPPPEPSTSRFTSLPLSQVASHRSTAQPPEDSTHHAFMHGEDLHMMSFQQALPHLTRLAESADFVAAVARLREEQKDLERQLWEERLAIHRKHENKVKVTQTKAALIGGGISQHEADMLNDAFRKELQKFDAERVLFAWDGLLQKQQSTLEGLGVPTMFPSDLRADREKQQRVVQVLEGIVG
;
A
#
# COMPACT_ATOMS: atom_id res chain seq x y z
N MET A 1 2.44 -8.68 30.30
CA MET A 1 3.27 -9.05 29.12
C MET A 1 3.11 -7.91 28.11
N ASN A 2 4.19 -7.21 27.78
CA ASN A 2 4.16 -6.04 26.92
C ASN A 2 4.13 -6.48 25.45
N PHE A 3 3.00 -6.25 24.78
CA PHE A 3 2.84 -6.47 23.33
C PHE A 3 3.03 -5.13 22.61
N THR A 4 4.26 -4.71 22.35
CA THR A 4 4.56 -3.49 21.58
C THR A 4 5.24 -3.75 20.24
N ASN A 5 5.28 -5.01 19.78
CA ASN A 5 5.87 -5.36 18.49
C ASN A 5 4.85 -6.08 17.60
N ILE A 6 4.16 -5.33 16.74
CA ILE A 6 3.11 -5.81 15.82
C ILE A 6 3.68 -6.73 14.72
N ASN A 7 5.00 -6.77 14.53
CA ASN A 7 5.68 -7.62 13.54
C ASN A 7 6.37 -8.85 14.15
N ASP A 8 6.09 -9.21 15.42
CA ASP A 8 6.62 -10.45 16.00
C ASP A 8 5.74 -11.66 15.61
N PRO A 9 6.23 -12.59 14.78
CA PRO A 9 5.47 -13.78 14.40
C PRO A 9 5.19 -14.71 15.59
N ALA A 10 5.98 -14.66 16.68
CA ALA A 10 5.71 -15.42 17.89
C ALA A 10 4.55 -14.81 18.69
N GLY A 11 4.47 -13.48 18.78
CA GLY A 11 3.36 -12.78 19.40
C GLY A 11 2.02 -13.04 18.70
N ILE A 12 2.01 -13.07 17.37
CA ILE A 12 0.80 -13.38 16.58
C ILE A 12 0.34 -14.82 16.84
N LYS A 13 1.28 -15.78 16.91
CA LYS A 13 0.95 -17.18 17.26
C LYS A 13 0.36 -17.30 18.65
N ALA A 14 0.95 -16.63 19.64
CA ALA A 14 0.43 -16.62 21.01
C ALA A 14 -0.98 -16.01 21.09
N LEU A 15 -1.25 -14.96 20.30
CA LEU A 15 -2.57 -14.34 20.24
C LEU A 15 -3.61 -15.28 19.60
N LEU A 16 -3.24 -15.98 18.53
CA LEU A 16 -4.11 -16.98 17.88
C LEU A 16 -4.39 -18.18 18.79
N GLU A 17 -3.39 -18.66 19.53
CA GLU A 17 -3.54 -19.72 20.53
C GLU A 17 -4.51 -19.27 21.64
N GLN A 18 -4.35 -18.03 22.13
CA GLN A 18 -5.20 -17.45 23.16
C GLN A 18 -6.65 -17.28 22.66
N LEU A 19 -6.85 -16.87 21.41
CA LEU A 19 -8.17 -16.79 20.78
C LEU A 19 -8.82 -18.17 20.65
N ARG A 20 -8.04 -19.20 20.33
CA ARG A 20 -8.51 -20.59 20.20
C ARG A 20 -8.87 -21.21 21.55
N SER A 21 -8.15 -20.85 22.61
CA SER A 21 -8.45 -21.24 24.00
C SER A 21 -9.60 -20.45 24.63
N SER A 22 -10.04 -19.35 24.02
CA SER A 22 -11.12 -18.52 24.57
C SER A 22 -12.47 -19.19 24.36
N GLN A 23 -13.06 -19.64 25.46
CA GLN A 23 -14.35 -20.33 25.51
C GLN A 23 -15.49 -19.50 24.89
N ALA A 24 -15.39 -18.16 24.98
CA ALA A 24 -16.35 -17.22 24.37
C ALA A 24 -16.41 -17.29 22.83
N TRP A 25 -15.33 -17.71 22.17
CA TRP A 25 -15.33 -17.89 20.71
C TRP A 25 -15.93 -19.24 20.30
N GLN A 26 -15.72 -20.29 21.10
CA GLN A 26 -16.31 -21.61 20.86
C GLN A 26 -17.83 -21.59 20.99
N GLU A 27 -18.38 -20.84 21.97
CA GLU A 27 -19.83 -20.72 22.15
C GLU A 27 -20.51 -19.96 20.99
N SER A 28 -19.82 -18.99 20.38
CA SER A 28 -20.37 -18.19 19.27
C SER A 28 -20.45 -18.96 17.94
N ILE A 29 -19.57 -19.95 17.74
CA ILE A 29 -19.51 -20.72 16.48
C ILE A 29 -20.32 -22.02 16.58
N GLY A 30 -20.44 -22.58 17.79
CA GLY A 30 -21.25 -23.77 18.06
C GLY A 30 -22.76 -23.49 18.19
N GLY A 31 -23.18 -22.25 18.44
CA GLY A 31 -24.59 -21.90 18.73
C GLY A 31 -25.52 -21.75 17.53
N GLY A 32 -25.08 -22.12 16.32
CA GLY A 32 -25.74 -21.77 15.06
C GLY A 32 -26.46 -22.89 14.32
N ALA A 33 -27.09 -23.88 14.99
CA ALA A 33 -28.07 -24.76 14.35
C ALA A 33 -28.85 -25.59 15.39
N ASP A 34 -30.07 -25.16 15.75
CA ASP A 34 -31.25 -26.04 15.73
C ASP A 34 -32.55 -25.25 16.01
N PRO A 35 -33.61 -25.42 15.20
CA PRO A 35 -34.92 -24.83 15.43
C PRO A 35 -35.90 -25.90 15.94
N ASN A 36 -36.02 -26.12 17.25
CA ASN A 36 -37.28 -26.58 17.82
C ASN A 36 -37.32 -26.47 19.35
N GLY A 37 -38.42 -25.92 19.86
CA GLY A 37 -38.59 -25.57 21.26
C GLY A 37 -38.73 -26.74 22.22
N VAL A 38 -38.70 -26.41 23.52
CA VAL A 38 -39.81 -26.61 24.48
C VAL A 38 -39.33 -26.11 25.84
N ALA A 39 -40.12 -25.21 26.43
CA ALA A 39 -39.96 -24.72 27.78
C ALA A 39 -40.04 -25.84 28.82
N LYS A 40 -39.23 -25.77 29.89
CA LYS A 40 -39.59 -26.32 31.21
C LYS A 40 -38.83 -25.65 32.33
N ASN A 41 -39.61 -25.06 33.23
CA ASN A 41 -39.21 -24.44 34.50
C ASN A 41 -38.94 -25.52 35.59
N PRO A 42 -38.43 -25.14 36.79
CA PRO A 42 -37.66 -25.96 37.76
C PRO A 42 -38.57 -26.73 38.75
N PRO A 43 -38.03 -27.46 39.78
CA PRO A 43 -38.07 -26.93 41.17
C PRO A 43 -36.97 -27.55 42.14
N PRO A 44 -37.10 -27.61 43.50
CA PRO A 44 -36.19 -26.96 44.46
C PRO A 44 -35.65 -27.90 45.58
N THR A 45 -35.08 -27.36 46.68
CA THR A 45 -34.92 -27.87 48.10
C THR A 45 -33.47 -27.63 48.59
N SER A 46 -33.12 -26.61 49.38
CA SER A 46 -33.35 -26.29 50.82
C SER A 46 -32.46 -27.06 51.84
N ILE A 47 -31.82 -26.29 52.76
CA ILE A 47 -31.43 -26.57 54.18
C ILE A 47 -29.92 -26.37 54.57
N VAL A 48 -29.61 -25.13 55.01
CA VAL A 48 -28.91 -24.56 56.24
C VAL A 48 -27.61 -25.18 56.89
N PRO A 49 -26.90 -24.52 57.87
CA PRO A 49 -25.48 -24.09 57.82
C PRO A 49 -24.56 -24.73 58.92
N PRO A 50 -23.31 -24.27 59.24
CA PRO A 50 -23.10 -23.11 60.15
C PRO A 50 -21.80 -22.26 59.98
N LEU A 51 -21.81 -21.14 60.70
CA LEU A 51 -20.80 -20.09 60.95
C LEU A 51 -19.34 -20.53 61.19
N THR A 52 -18.37 -19.74 60.70
CA THR A 52 -17.36 -19.04 61.55
C THR A 52 -16.66 -17.89 60.76
N GLN A 53 -16.68 -16.68 61.34
CA GLN A 53 -15.84 -15.49 61.02
C GLN A 53 -14.69 -15.44 62.07
N PRO A 54 -13.64 -14.56 62.04
CA PRO A 54 -13.45 -13.25 61.36
C PRO A 54 -11.98 -13.02 60.86
N PRO A 55 -11.38 -11.79 60.85
CA PRO A 55 -11.42 -10.78 59.76
C PRO A 55 -10.00 -10.32 59.29
N ALA A 56 -9.88 -9.61 58.15
CA ALA A 56 -8.98 -8.44 57.97
C ALA A 56 -8.94 -7.87 56.53
N THR A 57 -9.16 -6.55 56.47
CA THR A 57 -8.45 -5.50 55.70
C THR A 57 -8.49 -5.38 54.16
N THR A 58 -8.79 -4.12 53.79
CA THR A 58 -8.27 -3.27 52.71
C THR A 58 -8.86 -3.36 51.30
N SER A 59 -9.55 -2.26 50.95
CA SER A 59 -9.34 -1.41 49.76
C SER A 59 -8.78 -2.05 48.49
N ASP A 60 -9.47 -1.93 47.36
CA ASP A 60 -9.18 -0.83 46.42
C ASP A 60 -10.16 -0.81 45.23
N ALA A 61 -10.20 0.36 44.60
CA ALA A 61 -11.09 0.86 43.58
C ALA A 61 -11.19 0.03 42.29
N SER A 62 -12.44 -0.06 41.83
CA SER A 62 -12.91 0.08 40.45
C SER A 62 -11.83 0.35 39.37
N LYS A 63 -11.63 -0.63 38.48
CA LYS A 63 -11.12 -0.40 37.12
C LYS A 63 -12.06 -1.07 36.11
N PRO A 64 -12.48 -0.38 35.03
CA PRO A 64 -13.25 -1.00 33.96
C PRO A 64 -12.30 -1.86 33.11
N SER A 65 -12.53 -3.17 33.09
CA SER A 65 -11.97 -4.04 32.05
C SER A 65 -12.64 -3.67 30.72
N SER A 66 -11.96 -2.83 29.94
CA SER A 66 -12.31 -2.50 28.55
C SER A 66 -12.45 -3.81 27.78
N SER A 67 -13.70 -4.22 27.59
CA SER A 67 -14.06 -5.47 26.93
C SER A 67 -13.90 -5.27 25.43
N VAL A 68 -13.15 -6.17 24.79
CA VAL A 68 -12.93 -6.20 23.34
C VAL A 68 -14.26 -6.21 22.56
N ALA A 69 -15.35 -6.64 23.19
CA ALA A 69 -16.71 -6.59 22.65
C ALA A 69 -17.19 -5.14 22.35
N ASP A 70 -16.87 -4.15 23.19
CA ASP A 70 -17.28 -2.76 22.98
C ASP A 70 -16.56 -2.12 21.77
N LEU A 71 -15.30 -2.54 21.54
CA LEU A 71 -14.48 -2.10 20.41
C LEU A 71 -15.00 -2.67 19.07
N LEU A 72 -15.44 -3.93 19.06
CA LEU A 72 -16.06 -4.53 17.87
C LEU A 72 -17.45 -3.95 17.58
N SER A 73 -18.20 -3.55 18.61
CA SER A 73 -19.49 -2.89 18.46
C SER A 73 -19.38 -1.47 17.89
N GLN A 74 -18.26 -0.76 18.13
CA GLN A 74 -17.99 0.54 17.52
C GLN A 74 -17.57 0.46 16.04
N LEU A 75 -16.86 -0.59 15.62
CA LEU A 75 -16.42 -0.74 14.22
C LEU A 75 -17.55 -1.02 13.23
N ASN A 76 -18.64 -1.67 13.67
CA ASN A 76 -19.79 -1.96 12.80
C ASN A 76 -20.77 -0.79 12.61
N SER A 77 -20.61 0.31 13.36
CA SER A 77 -21.54 1.46 13.31
C SER A 77 -21.20 2.48 12.22
N SER A 78 -20.02 2.39 11.58
CA SER A 78 -19.63 3.27 10.47
C SER A 78 -20.05 2.68 9.11
N LYS A 79 -21.36 2.58 8.88
CA LYS A 79 -21.92 2.40 7.54
C LYS A 79 -22.20 3.76 6.92
N HIS A 80 -21.48 4.03 5.83
CA HIS A 80 -21.44 5.26 5.05
C HIS A 80 -22.82 5.78 4.61
N LYS A 81 -23.11 7.03 4.99
CA LYS A 81 -24.18 7.85 4.41
C LYS A 81 -23.66 8.42 3.09
N ILE A 82 -24.01 7.79 1.97
CA ILE A 82 -23.73 8.27 0.62
C ILE A 82 -24.66 9.46 0.35
N VAL A 83 -24.10 10.66 0.34
CA VAL A 83 -24.78 11.88 -0.13
C VAL A 83 -24.53 12.01 -1.63
N SER A 84 -25.58 11.80 -2.42
CA SER A 84 -25.59 12.06 -3.86
C SER A 84 -25.38 13.55 -4.15
N ARG A 85 -24.34 13.89 -4.91
CA ARG A 85 -24.10 15.23 -5.46
C ARG A 85 -24.37 15.21 -6.98
N PRO A 86 -25.24 16.10 -7.50
CA PRO A 86 -25.53 16.18 -8.93
C PRO A 86 -24.39 16.84 -9.74
N PRO A 87 -24.33 16.60 -11.06
CA PRO A 87 -23.22 16.98 -11.94
C PRO A 87 -23.25 18.48 -12.33
N PRO A 88 -22.10 19.17 -12.44
CA PRO A 88 -22.03 20.49 -13.04
C PRO A 88 -21.85 20.42 -14.57
N GLU A 89 -22.57 21.31 -15.25
CA GLU A 89 -22.63 21.52 -16.69
C GLU A 89 -21.31 22.04 -17.31
N PRO A 90 -21.09 21.81 -18.63
CA PRO A 90 -19.91 22.30 -19.34
C PRO A 90 -20.01 23.80 -19.66
N SER A 91 -19.03 24.58 -19.18
CA SER A 91 -18.86 25.97 -19.54
C SER A 91 -18.13 26.13 -20.87
N THR A 92 -18.83 26.75 -21.82
CA THR A 92 -18.36 27.17 -23.13
C THR A 92 -17.38 28.34 -23.01
N SER A 93 -16.07 28.09 -23.15
CA SER A 93 -15.08 29.16 -23.30
C SER A 93 -14.76 29.37 -24.77
N ARG A 94 -15.34 30.44 -25.31
CA ARG A 94 -14.92 31.11 -26.54
C ARG A 94 -13.52 31.70 -26.32
N PHE A 95 -12.55 31.35 -27.14
CA PHE A 95 -11.34 32.17 -27.33
C PHE A 95 -11.10 32.47 -28.80
N THR A 96 -11.26 33.75 -29.04
CA THR A 96 -10.82 34.66 -30.09
C THR A 96 -9.64 34.19 -30.95
N SER A 97 -9.88 34.23 -32.25
CA SER A 97 -8.92 34.16 -33.36
C SER A 97 -8.11 35.44 -33.55
N LEU A 98 -6.93 35.28 -34.19
CA LEU A 98 -6.08 36.23 -34.97
C LEU A 98 -4.73 36.63 -34.32
N PRO A 99 -3.69 37.03 -35.07
CA PRO A 99 -3.45 36.92 -36.52
C PRO A 99 -2.10 36.29 -36.94
N LEU A 100 -2.07 35.99 -38.23
CA LEU A 100 -0.95 35.64 -39.12
C LEU A 100 0.20 36.66 -39.07
N SER A 101 1.43 36.19 -38.87
CA SER A 101 2.66 36.94 -39.21
C SER A 101 3.55 36.08 -40.10
N GLN A 102 3.57 36.48 -41.38
CA GLN A 102 4.56 36.11 -42.38
C GLN A 102 5.90 36.79 -42.05
N VAL A 103 7.00 36.04 -42.12
CA VAL A 103 8.30 36.62 -42.48
C VAL A 103 9.06 35.65 -43.38
N ALA A 104 9.74 36.25 -44.34
CA ALA A 104 10.25 35.70 -45.58
C ALA A 104 11.49 34.80 -45.45
N SER A 105 11.58 33.89 -46.44
CA SER A 105 12.73 33.54 -47.26
C SER A 105 14.14 33.62 -46.65
N HIS A 106 14.80 32.46 -46.60
CA HIS A 106 16.19 32.35 -47.02
C HIS A 106 16.44 31.01 -47.70
N ARG A 107 17.10 31.15 -48.83
CA ARG A 107 17.52 30.20 -49.85
C ARG A 107 18.96 29.80 -49.55
N SER A 108 19.25 28.51 -49.45
CA SER A 108 20.59 27.87 -49.56
C SER A 108 20.43 26.40 -49.14
N THR A 109 20.99 25.36 -49.76
CA THR A 109 21.79 25.16 -50.97
C THR A 109 21.65 23.66 -51.27
N ALA A 110 21.61 23.29 -52.54
CA ALA A 110 21.54 21.90 -52.99
C ALA A 110 22.73 21.05 -52.51
N GLN A 111 22.45 19.85 -51.99
CA GLN A 111 23.38 18.72 -51.87
C GLN A 111 22.61 17.40 -52.13
N PRO A 112 23.31 16.32 -52.53
CA PRO A 112 22.84 15.28 -53.46
C PRO A 112 22.03 14.15 -52.79
N PRO A 113 21.36 13.29 -53.59
CA PRO A 113 20.57 12.18 -53.07
C PRO A 113 21.51 11.02 -52.74
N GLU A 114 21.66 10.72 -51.46
CA GLU A 114 22.25 9.47 -50.99
C GLU A 114 21.14 8.56 -50.46
N ASP A 115 21.19 7.34 -50.98
CA ASP A 115 20.22 6.27 -50.86
C ASP A 115 20.02 5.76 -49.41
N SER A 116 18.76 5.40 -49.14
CA SER A 116 18.39 4.21 -48.35
C SER A 116 18.92 4.10 -46.91
N THR A 117 18.30 4.80 -45.96
CA THR A 117 18.32 4.38 -44.54
C THR A 117 16.97 4.51 -43.83
N HIS A 118 15.86 4.46 -44.57
CA HIS A 118 14.50 4.66 -44.02
C HIS A 118 13.77 3.38 -43.57
N HIS A 119 14.42 2.21 -43.50
CA HIS A 119 13.74 0.95 -43.14
C HIS A 119 13.80 0.54 -41.65
N ALA A 120 14.48 1.29 -40.77
CA ALA A 120 14.61 0.90 -39.37
C ALA A 120 13.36 1.21 -38.50
N PHE A 121 12.45 2.08 -38.95
CA PHE A 121 11.33 2.56 -38.11
C PHE A 121 10.00 1.79 -38.28
N MET A 122 9.87 0.87 -39.22
CA MET A 122 8.59 0.15 -39.47
C MET A 122 8.38 -1.08 -38.58
N HIS A 123 9.40 -1.56 -37.86
CA HIS A 123 9.28 -2.79 -37.06
C HIS A 123 8.83 -2.53 -35.61
N GLY A 124 8.81 -1.28 -35.15
CA GLY A 124 8.39 -0.94 -33.78
C GLY A 124 6.88 -1.04 -33.56
N GLU A 125 6.08 -0.62 -34.54
CA GLU A 125 4.62 -0.60 -34.44
C GLU A 125 4.01 -2.01 -34.32
N ASP A 126 4.60 -2.99 -35.02
CA ASP A 126 4.17 -4.39 -34.95
C ASP A 126 4.40 -5.00 -33.58
N LEU A 127 5.50 -4.63 -32.89
CA LEU A 127 5.81 -5.17 -31.55
C LEU A 127 4.83 -4.66 -30.48
N HIS A 128 4.26 -3.47 -30.66
CA HIS A 128 3.30 -2.88 -29.70
C HIS A 128 1.94 -3.58 -29.77
N MET A 129 1.52 -3.98 -30.97
CA MET A 129 0.23 -4.61 -31.24
C MET A 129 0.20 -6.13 -31.01
N MET A 130 1.36 -6.78 -30.79
CA MET A 130 1.41 -8.22 -30.53
C MET A 130 0.57 -8.63 -29.33
N SER A 131 -0.21 -9.70 -29.46
CA SER A 131 -0.89 -10.31 -28.31
C SER A 131 0.12 -10.95 -27.35
N PHE A 132 -0.28 -11.16 -26.09
CA PHE A 132 0.57 -11.82 -25.10
C PHE A 132 1.07 -13.19 -25.57
N GLN A 133 0.20 -13.99 -26.22
CA GLN A 133 0.57 -15.31 -26.74
C GLN A 133 1.62 -15.22 -27.85
N GLN A 134 1.53 -14.21 -28.72
CA GLN A 134 2.52 -13.97 -29.78
C GLN A 134 3.84 -13.45 -29.21
N ALA A 135 3.84 -12.78 -28.07
CA ALA A 135 5.06 -12.29 -27.43
C ALA A 135 5.91 -13.42 -26.85
N LEU A 136 5.33 -14.52 -26.34
CA LEU A 136 6.07 -15.57 -25.62
C LEU A 136 7.25 -16.18 -26.40
N PRO A 137 7.09 -16.60 -27.67
CA PRO A 137 8.22 -17.11 -28.47
C PRO A 137 9.31 -16.04 -28.68
N HIS A 138 8.92 -14.77 -28.78
CA HIS A 138 9.88 -13.67 -28.91
C HIS A 138 10.67 -13.46 -27.62
N LEU A 139 10.02 -13.49 -26.45
CA LEU A 139 10.67 -13.39 -25.15
C LEU A 139 11.68 -14.51 -24.93
N THR A 140 11.34 -15.73 -25.34
CA THR A 140 12.25 -16.90 -25.22
C THR A 140 13.52 -16.67 -26.02
N ARG A 141 13.40 -16.19 -27.27
CA ARG A 141 14.56 -15.85 -28.11
C ARG A 141 15.37 -14.67 -27.56
N LEU A 142 14.74 -13.66 -26.99
CA LEU A 142 15.46 -12.56 -26.34
C LEU A 142 16.26 -13.03 -25.13
N ALA A 143 15.70 -13.95 -24.35
CA ALA A 143 16.36 -14.53 -23.17
C ALA A 143 17.60 -15.37 -23.50
N GLU A 144 17.75 -15.86 -24.73
CA GLU A 144 18.98 -16.53 -25.17
C GLU A 144 20.16 -15.56 -25.29
N SER A 145 19.90 -14.25 -25.40
CA SER A 145 20.96 -13.24 -25.52
C SER A 145 21.48 -12.79 -24.15
N ALA A 146 22.79 -12.92 -23.95
CA ALA A 146 23.44 -12.58 -22.68
C ALA A 146 23.31 -11.08 -22.33
N ASP A 147 23.37 -10.20 -23.33
CA ASP A 147 23.25 -8.76 -23.15
C ASP A 147 21.86 -8.37 -22.63
N PHE A 148 20.81 -9.02 -23.13
CA PHE A 148 19.44 -8.83 -22.66
C PHE A 148 19.30 -9.27 -21.21
N VAL A 149 19.79 -10.46 -20.86
CA VAL A 149 19.74 -10.99 -19.49
C VAL A 149 20.49 -10.06 -18.53
N ALA A 150 21.68 -9.58 -18.91
CA ALA A 150 22.44 -8.62 -18.12
C ALA A 150 21.68 -7.29 -17.94
N ALA A 151 21.02 -6.79 -18.99
CA ALA A 151 20.22 -5.57 -18.90
C ALA A 151 19.00 -5.73 -17.98
N VAL A 152 18.27 -6.86 -18.06
CA VAL A 152 17.15 -7.16 -17.16
C VAL A 152 17.64 -7.31 -15.72
N ALA A 153 18.76 -7.99 -15.49
CA ALA A 153 19.37 -8.10 -14.16
C ALA A 153 19.72 -6.72 -13.57
N ARG A 154 20.29 -5.82 -14.40
CA ARG A 154 20.56 -4.43 -13.99
C ARG A 154 19.28 -3.69 -13.61
N LEU A 155 18.21 -3.80 -14.39
CA LEU A 155 16.92 -3.16 -14.06
C LEU A 155 16.35 -3.66 -12.73
N ARG A 156 16.55 -4.94 -12.39
CA ARG A 156 16.14 -5.50 -11.09
C ARG A 156 16.99 -4.96 -9.94
N GLU A 157 18.30 -4.81 -10.14
CA GLU A 157 19.15 -4.21 -9.10
C GLU A 157 18.78 -2.75 -8.87
N GLU A 158 18.54 -1.98 -9.93
CA GLU A 158 18.05 -0.59 -9.81
C GLU A 158 16.73 -0.50 -9.05
N GLN A 159 15.81 -1.46 -9.25
CA GLN A 159 14.58 -1.54 -8.47
C GLN A 159 14.86 -1.82 -6.99
N LYS A 160 15.70 -2.81 -6.68
CA LYS A 160 16.07 -3.14 -5.29
C LYS A 160 16.76 -1.98 -4.59
N ASP A 161 17.65 -1.28 -5.29
CA ASP A 161 18.33 -0.08 -4.79
C ASP A 161 17.32 1.02 -4.44
N LEU A 162 16.36 1.27 -5.33
CA LEU A 162 15.30 2.24 -5.06
C LEU A 162 14.45 1.83 -3.85
N GLU A 163 14.00 0.58 -3.79
CA GLU A 163 13.21 0.05 -2.67
C GLU A 163 13.95 0.20 -1.33
N ARG A 164 15.23 -0.17 -1.30
CA ARG A 164 16.11 -0.02 -0.14
C ARG A 164 16.24 1.45 0.27
N GLN A 165 16.48 2.35 -0.68
CA GLN A 165 16.60 3.78 -0.41
C GLN A 165 15.29 4.35 0.16
N LEU A 166 14.14 4.06 -0.47
CA LEU A 166 12.85 4.54 0.01
C LEU A 166 12.49 3.98 1.38
N TRP A 167 12.88 2.73 1.67
CA TRP A 167 12.71 2.12 2.97
C TRP A 167 13.56 2.82 4.05
N GLU A 168 14.83 3.10 3.76
CA GLU A 168 15.73 3.84 4.66
C GLU A 168 15.22 5.26 4.93
N GLU A 169 14.76 5.97 3.90
CA GLU A 169 14.15 7.30 4.02
C GLU A 169 12.89 7.24 4.91
N ARG A 170 12.02 6.22 4.73
CA ARG A 170 10.85 6.01 5.60
C ARG A 170 11.26 5.75 7.04
N LEU A 171 12.26 4.89 7.28
CA LEU A 171 12.79 4.62 8.61
C LEU A 171 13.37 5.87 9.27
N ALA A 172 14.00 6.76 8.50
CA ALA A 172 14.50 8.03 9.01
C ALA A 172 13.35 8.92 9.53
N ILE A 173 12.20 8.96 8.85
CA ILE A 173 11.00 9.69 9.32
C ILE A 173 10.51 9.09 10.65
N HIS A 174 10.45 7.76 10.76
CA HIS A 174 10.08 7.10 12.02
C HIS A 174 11.04 7.44 13.17
N ARG A 175 12.36 7.33 12.96
CA ARG A 175 13.36 7.68 13.98
C ARG A 175 13.26 9.14 14.40
N LYS A 176 13.02 10.04 13.44
CA LYS A 176 12.82 11.47 13.71
C LYS A 176 11.60 11.71 14.60
N HIS A 177 10.48 11.04 14.34
CA HIS A 177 9.30 11.12 15.19
C HIS A 177 9.56 10.55 16.59
N GLU A 178 10.18 9.37 16.68
CA GLU A 178 10.54 8.76 17.96
C GLU A 178 11.42 9.68 18.82
N ASN A 179 12.43 10.31 18.20
CA ASN A 179 13.29 11.27 18.87
C ASN A 179 12.52 12.51 19.34
N LYS A 180 11.57 13.04 18.54
CA LYS A 180 10.70 14.14 18.96
C LYS A 180 9.85 13.76 20.17
N VAL A 181 9.26 12.56 20.16
CA VAL A 181 8.47 12.06 21.29
C VAL A 181 9.34 11.94 22.55
N LYS A 182 10.54 11.36 22.45
CA LYS A 182 11.49 11.25 23.58
C LYS A 182 11.87 12.61 24.16
N VAL A 183 12.14 13.59 23.30
CA VAL A 183 12.49 14.96 23.74
C VAL A 183 11.30 15.61 24.46
N THR A 184 10.09 15.53 23.89
CA THR A 184 8.88 16.08 24.52
C THR A 184 8.57 15.37 25.84
N GLN A 185 8.73 14.05 25.88
CA GLN A 185 8.57 13.25 27.11
C GLN A 185 9.55 13.70 28.20
N THR A 186 10.81 13.89 27.84
CA THR A 186 11.85 14.35 28.76
C THR A 186 11.53 15.76 29.27
N LYS A 187 11.10 16.65 28.38
CA LYS A 187 10.67 18.01 28.74
C LYS A 187 9.49 18.00 29.70
N ALA A 188 8.47 17.18 29.44
CA ALA A 188 7.31 17.05 30.31
C ALA A 188 7.73 16.55 31.71
N ALA A 189 8.57 15.50 31.75
CA ALA A 189 9.09 14.94 33.00
C ALA A 189 9.87 15.98 33.83
N LEU A 190 10.66 16.85 33.20
CA LEU A 190 11.38 17.93 33.89
C LEU A 190 10.45 18.99 34.51
N ILE A 191 9.27 19.22 33.92
CA ILE A 191 8.25 20.14 34.45
C ILE A 191 7.40 19.43 35.54
N GLY A 192 7.60 18.12 35.75
CA GLY A 192 6.81 17.31 36.67
C GLY A 192 5.44 16.89 36.10
N GLY A 193 5.25 17.04 34.79
CA GLY A 193 4.03 16.66 34.07
C GLY A 193 4.25 15.46 33.13
N GLY A 194 3.17 14.79 32.76
CA GLY A 194 3.17 13.90 31.59
C GLY A 194 3.04 14.68 30.28
N ILE A 195 3.23 14.02 29.14
CA ILE A 195 2.89 14.61 27.83
C ILE A 195 1.38 14.91 27.82
N SER A 196 1.01 16.13 27.48
CA SER A 196 -0.41 16.49 27.35
C SER A 196 -1.05 15.75 26.18
N GLN A 197 -2.32 15.37 26.29
CA GLN A 197 -3.06 14.73 25.21
C GLN A 197 -2.98 15.54 23.91
N HIS A 198 -3.16 16.87 23.99
CA HIS A 198 -3.04 17.75 22.83
C HIS A 198 -1.63 17.71 22.20
N GLU A 199 -0.57 17.62 23.01
CA GLU A 199 0.79 17.50 22.49
C GLU A 199 1.02 16.15 21.79
N ALA A 200 0.49 15.07 22.36
CA ALA A 200 0.57 13.74 21.75
C ALA A 200 -0.17 13.69 20.41
N ASP A 201 -1.38 14.28 20.35
CA ASP A 201 -2.18 14.36 19.12
C ASP A 201 -1.46 15.19 18.06
N MET A 202 -0.89 16.34 18.43
CA MET A 202 -0.11 17.19 17.52
C MET A 202 1.13 16.48 16.98
N LEU A 203 1.86 15.72 17.80
CA LEU A 203 3.03 14.94 17.37
C LEU A 203 2.64 13.84 16.38
N ASN A 204 1.55 13.12 16.67
CA ASN A 204 1.01 12.09 15.78
C ASN A 204 0.52 12.68 14.45
N ASP A 205 -0.18 13.81 14.49
CA ASP A 205 -0.65 14.50 13.28
C ASP A 205 0.50 14.96 12.40
N ALA A 206 1.54 15.55 13.01
CA ALA A 206 2.73 15.97 12.30
C ALA A 206 3.43 14.78 11.63
N PHE A 207 3.56 13.65 12.33
CA PHE A 207 4.15 12.43 11.78
C PHE A 207 3.32 11.85 10.62
N ARG A 208 2.00 11.75 10.78
CA ARG A 208 1.10 11.27 9.71
C ARG A 208 1.19 12.13 8.46
N LYS A 209 1.20 13.46 8.62
CA LYS A 209 1.36 14.40 7.51
C LYS A 209 2.71 14.26 6.82
N GLU A 210 3.79 14.13 7.60
CA GLU A 210 5.15 13.93 7.06
C GLU A 210 5.24 12.62 6.26
N LEU A 211 4.65 11.53 6.77
CA LEU A 211 4.62 10.24 6.09
C LEU A 211 3.80 10.29 4.80
N GLN A 212 2.60 10.88 4.84
CA GLN A 212 1.75 11.05 3.65
C GLN A 212 2.43 11.91 2.58
N LYS A 213 3.11 12.98 3.00
CA LYS A 213 3.87 13.84 2.09
C LYS A 213 5.01 13.06 1.43
N PHE A 214 5.76 12.28 2.21
CA PHE A 214 6.80 11.40 1.67
C PHE A 214 6.24 10.40 0.66
N ASP A 215 5.12 9.74 0.99
CA ASP A 215 4.50 8.77 0.09
C ASP A 215 4.04 9.42 -1.22
N ALA A 216 3.36 10.57 -1.13
CA ALA A 216 2.82 11.25 -2.30
C ALA A 216 3.89 11.90 -3.18
N GLU A 217 4.87 12.59 -2.58
CA GLU A 217 5.81 13.43 -3.32
C GLU A 217 7.11 12.71 -3.67
N ARG A 218 7.53 11.72 -2.87
CA ARG A 218 8.82 11.05 -3.02
C ARG A 218 8.68 9.62 -3.54
N VAL A 219 7.84 8.80 -2.91
CA VAL A 219 7.69 7.38 -3.27
C VAL A 219 7.04 7.24 -4.64
N LEU A 220 5.85 7.81 -4.84
CA LEU A 220 5.13 7.69 -6.11
C LEU A 220 5.96 8.23 -7.27
N PHE A 221 6.52 9.43 -7.13
CA PHE A 221 7.33 10.05 -8.18
C PHE A 221 8.56 9.21 -8.56
N ALA A 222 9.29 8.68 -7.56
CA ALA A 222 10.46 7.85 -7.85
C ALA A 222 10.08 6.51 -8.47
N TRP A 223 8.95 5.93 -8.07
CA TRP A 223 8.43 4.69 -8.63
C TRP A 223 8.00 4.86 -10.08
N ASP A 224 7.26 5.94 -10.38
CA ASP A 224 6.83 6.28 -11.74
C ASP A 224 8.05 6.50 -12.66
N GLY A 225 9.07 7.21 -12.17
CA GLY A 225 10.32 7.43 -12.90
C GLY A 225 11.09 6.13 -13.19
N LEU A 226 11.18 5.23 -12.21
CA LEU A 226 11.78 3.91 -12.41
C LEU A 226 10.99 3.09 -13.45
N LEU A 227 9.67 3.08 -13.32
CA LEU A 227 8.78 2.34 -14.19
C LEU A 227 8.86 2.82 -15.64
N GLN A 228 8.90 4.13 -15.87
CA GLN A 228 9.10 4.72 -17.20
C GLN A 228 10.47 4.32 -17.77
N LYS A 229 11.53 4.39 -16.97
CA LYS A 229 12.88 3.95 -17.38
C LYS A 229 12.91 2.48 -17.75
N GLN A 230 12.27 1.61 -16.96
CA GLN A 230 12.16 0.18 -17.23
C GLN A 230 11.41 -0.07 -18.55
N GLN A 231 10.26 0.59 -18.76
CA GLN A 231 9.51 0.47 -20.01
C GLN A 231 10.35 0.88 -21.22
N SER A 232 10.97 2.07 -21.19
CA SER A 232 11.79 2.56 -22.31
C SER A 232 13.02 1.68 -22.56
N THR A 233 13.62 1.13 -21.50
CA THR A 233 14.76 0.21 -21.65
C THR A 233 14.32 -1.11 -22.29
N LEU A 234 13.20 -1.69 -21.84
CA LEU A 234 12.68 -2.93 -22.39
C LEU A 234 12.17 -2.76 -23.83
N GLU A 235 11.54 -1.62 -24.14
CA GLU A 235 11.19 -1.21 -25.50
C GLU A 235 12.42 -1.15 -26.40
N GLY A 236 13.50 -0.48 -25.94
CA GLY A 236 14.76 -0.38 -26.67
C GLY A 236 15.49 -1.72 -26.87
N LEU A 237 15.22 -2.71 -26.00
CA LEU A 237 15.69 -4.09 -26.15
C LEU A 237 14.78 -4.93 -27.07
N GLY A 238 13.73 -4.34 -27.64
CA GLY A 238 12.80 -5.01 -28.55
C GLY A 238 11.83 -5.95 -27.84
N VAL A 239 11.58 -5.76 -26.54
CA VAL A 239 10.60 -6.56 -25.80
C VAL A 239 9.20 -6.23 -26.32
N PRO A 240 8.44 -7.23 -26.82
CA PRO A 240 7.11 -6.97 -27.35
C PRO A 240 6.20 -6.33 -26.31
N THR A 241 5.33 -5.44 -26.75
CA THR A 241 4.26 -4.84 -25.93
C THR A 241 4.73 -3.93 -24.79
N MET A 242 6.05 -3.74 -24.66
CA MET A 242 6.66 -2.80 -23.73
C MET A 242 6.80 -1.44 -24.39
N PHE A 243 6.02 -0.48 -23.91
CA PHE A 243 6.07 0.92 -24.33
C PHE A 243 5.58 1.80 -23.18
N PRO A 244 6.03 3.05 -23.06
CA PRO A 244 5.49 4.01 -22.09
C PRO A 244 3.99 4.17 -22.28
N SER A 245 3.20 3.78 -21.29
CA SER A 245 1.74 3.86 -21.31
C SER A 245 1.21 4.06 -19.90
N ASP A 246 0.22 4.94 -19.73
CA ASP A 246 -0.48 5.13 -18.46
C ASP A 246 -1.83 4.41 -18.43
N LEU A 247 -2.17 3.70 -19.52
CA LEU A 247 -3.41 2.96 -19.62
C LEU A 247 -3.31 1.65 -18.84
N ARG A 248 -4.25 1.46 -17.90
CA ARG A 248 -4.30 0.26 -17.05
C ARG A 248 -4.29 -1.06 -17.84
N ALA A 249 -5.01 -1.12 -18.96
CA ALA A 249 -5.07 -2.33 -19.78
C ALA A 249 -3.69 -2.72 -20.35
N ASP A 250 -2.92 -1.73 -20.83
CA ASP A 250 -1.57 -1.96 -21.33
C ASP A 250 -0.63 -2.37 -20.19
N ARG A 251 -0.77 -1.74 -19.02
CA ARG A 251 0.00 -2.09 -17.81
C ARG A 251 -0.22 -3.53 -17.38
N GLU A 252 -1.46 -4.01 -17.38
CA GLU A 252 -1.78 -5.40 -17.02
C GLU A 252 -1.14 -6.39 -18.02
N LYS A 253 -1.10 -6.04 -19.31
CA LYS A 253 -0.44 -6.84 -20.34
C LYS A 253 1.08 -6.85 -20.17
N GLN A 254 1.68 -5.69 -19.95
CA GLN A 254 3.11 -5.51 -19.69
C GLN A 254 3.54 -6.26 -18.42
N GLN A 255 2.74 -6.22 -17.36
CA GLN A 255 3.00 -6.94 -16.12
C GLN A 255 3.08 -8.46 -16.35
N ARG A 256 2.21 -9.02 -17.19
CA ARG A 256 2.30 -10.44 -17.56
C ARG A 256 3.59 -10.76 -18.32
N VAL A 257 4.02 -9.87 -19.22
CA VAL A 257 5.29 -10.01 -19.94
C VAL A 257 6.48 -9.97 -18.96
N VAL A 258 6.48 -9.00 -18.04
CA VAL A 258 7.52 -8.88 -17.01
C VAL A 258 7.57 -10.11 -16.11
N GLN A 259 6.42 -10.64 -15.67
CA GLN A 259 6.38 -11.88 -14.86
C GLN A 259 7.00 -13.08 -15.59
N VAL A 260 6.78 -13.19 -16.90
CA VAL A 260 7.43 -14.23 -17.72
C VAL A 260 8.93 -14.00 -17.80
N LEU A 261 9.36 -12.75 -18.02
CA LEU A 261 10.79 -12.39 -18.05
C LEU A 261 11.48 -12.69 -16.72
N GLU A 262 10.83 -12.40 -15.59
CA GLU A 262 11.33 -12.74 -14.26
C GLU A 262 11.49 -14.26 -14.09
N GLY A 263 10.52 -15.05 -14.56
CA GLY A 263 10.60 -16.51 -14.51
C GLY A 263 11.70 -17.11 -15.39
N ILE A 264 12.03 -16.46 -16.51
CA ILE A 264 13.09 -16.92 -17.41
C ILE A 264 14.48 -16.50 -16.91
N VAL A 265 14.61 -15.28 -16.38
CA VAL A 265 15.89 -14.72 -15.95
C VAL A 265 16.33 -15.22 -14.57
N GLY A 266 15.39 -15.61 -13.69
CA GLY A 266 15.69 -16.20 -12.37
C GLY A 266 16.27 -15.22 -11.38
#